data_AF-A0A538FE49-F1
#
_entry.id   AF-A0A538FE49-F1
#
_cell.length_a   1.000
_cell.length_b   1.000
_cell.length_c   1.000
_cell.angle_alpha   90.00
_cell.angle_beta   90.00
_cell.angle_gamma   90.00
#
_symmetry.space_group_name_H-M   'P 1'
#
loop_
_entity.id
_entity.type
_entity.pdbx_description
1 polymer ?
#
loop_
_entity_poly.entity_id
_entity_poly.type
_entity_poly.pdbx_seq_one_letter_code
_entity_poly.pdbx_strand_id
1 'polypeptide(L)'
;SGGSDFNFDFGVSQTDEQVRERMGPMLEQPPPILRQHADATGTDVAGYLSEGPGFSAFVLDDGVVYHTYSTGARGLEFLMAYYPILDRAPKGRDEEDSSQMWIRRHDEY
;
A
#
# COMPACT_ATOMS: atom_id res chain seq x y z
N SER A 1 8.59 -0.06 12.77
CA SER A 1 9.20 1.28 12.93
C SER A 1 10.26 1.22 14.02
N GLY A 2 11.26 2.11 14.01
CA GLY A 2 12.31 2.16 15.04
C GLY A 2 11.87 2.77 16.37
N GLY A 3 10.57 2.67 16.72
CA GLY A 3 9.98 3.33 17.90
C GLY A 3 9.66 4.81 17.71
N SER A 4 9.80 5.37 16.50
CA SER A 4 9.48 6.76 16.17
C SER A 4 8.11 6.91 15.50
N ASP A 5 7.60 8.14 15.50
CA ASP A 5 6.42 8.65 14.79
C ASP A 5 6.64 8.87 13.28
N PHE A 6 7.89 8.81 12.80
CA PHE A 6 8.27 8.96 11.38
C PHE A 6 7.22 8.45 10.36
N ASN A 7 6.77 7.19 10.45
CA ASN A 7 5.80 6.68 9.47
C ASN A 7 4.43 7.39 9.52
N PHE A 8 4.00 7.84 10.70
CA PHE A 8 2.80 8.65 10.87
C PHE A 8 2.99 10.05 10.29
N ASP A 9 4.16 10.68 10.52
CA ASP A 9 4.49 12.01 9.98
C ASP A 9 4.45 12.04 8.45
N PHE A 10 4.82 10.92 7.80
CA PHE A 10 4.81 10.77 6.35
C PHE A 10 3.55 10.07 5.80
N GLY A 11 2.54 9.83 6.64
CA GLY A 11 1.23 9.31 6.23
C GLY A 11 1.23 7.85 5.77
N VAL A 12 2.28 7.10 6.10
CA VAL A 12 2.42 5.66 5.79
C VAL A 12 1.73 4.82 6.87
N SER A 13 1.78 5.26 8.12
CA SER A 13 1.06 4.66 9.25
C SER A 13 -0.10 5.56 9.70
N GLN A 14 -1.17 4.95 10.18
CA GLN A 14 -2.35 5.61 10.73
C GLN A 14 -2.86 4.83 11.93
N THR A 15 -3.61 5.47 12.83
CA THR A 15 -4.29 4.75 13.89
C THR A 15 -5.52 4.03 13.34
N ASP A 16 -5.91 2.91 13.95
CA ASP A 16 -7.16 2.22 13.62
C ASP A 16 -8.38 3.15 13.66
N GLU A 17 -8.40 4.11 14.59
CA GLU A 17 -9.47 5.10 14.70
C GLU A 17 -9.52 6.02 13.48
N GLN A 18 -8.36 6.55 13.03
CA GLN A 18 -8.25 7.36 11.83
C GLN A 18 -8.68 6.58 10.58
N VAL A 19 -8.31 5.30 10.48
CA VAL A 19 -8.75 4.44 9.37
C VAL A 19 -10.26 4.26 9.40
N ARG A 20 -10.84 3.98 10.57
CA ARG A 20 -12.29 3.78 10.73
C ARG A 20 -13.08 5.04 10.41
N GLU A 21 -12.59 6.20 10.83
CA GLU A 21 -13.19 7.50 10.47
C GLU A 21 -13.12 7.74 8.96
N ARG A 22 -11.94 7.55 8.35
CA ARG A 22 -11.73 7.77 6.91
C ARG A 22 -12.58 6.85 6.04
N MET A 23 -12.65 5.57 6.40
CA MET A 23 -13.34 4.56 5.59
C MET A 23 -14.84 4.53 5.88
N GLY A 24 -15.25 4.85 7.11
CA GLY A 24 -16.66 4.94 7.50
C GLY A 24 -17.48 3.72 7.05
N PRO A 25 -18.63 3.92 6.38
CA PRO A 25 -19.47 2.82 5.89
C PRO A 25 -18.78 1.86 4.90
N MET A 26 -17.68 2.26 4.24
CA MET A 26 -16.95 1.34 3.33
C MET A 26 -16.35 0.14 4.06
N LEU A 27 -16.14 0.21 5.38
CA LEU A 27 -15.69 -0.95 6.17
C LEU A 27 -16.78 -2.02 6.34
N GLU A 28 -18.06 -1.68 6.14
CA GLU A 28 -19.14 -2.68 6.18
C GLU A 28 -19.06 -3.59 4.96
N GLN A 29 -18.75 -3.02 3.79
CA GLN A 29 -18.63 -3.73 2.51
C GLN A 29 -17.36 -3.30 1.75
N PRO A 30 -16.16 -3.64 2.27
CA PRO A 30 -14.91 -3.31 1.61
C PRO A 30 -14.75 -4.11 0.32
N PRO A 31 -14.04 -3.54 -0.68
CA PRO A 31 -13.64 -4.29 -1.87
C PRO A 31 -13.01 -5.64 -1.53
N PRO A 32 -13.28 -6.72 -2.29
CA PRO A 32 -12.77 -8.07 -2.00
C PRO A 32 -11.25 -8.12 -1.81
N ILE A 33 -10.49 -7.33 -2.57
CA ILE A 33 -9.03 -7.26 -2.46
C ILE A 33 -8.55 -6.85 -1.07
N LEU A 34 -9.25 -5.94 -0.39
CA LEU A 34 -8.87 -5.53 0.96
C LEU A 34 -9.05 -6.66 1.96
N ARG A 35 -10.10 -7.48 1.80
CA ARG A 35 -10.29 -8.67 2.65
C ARG A 35 -9.19 -9.70 2.39
N GLN A 36 -8.94 -10.03 1.11
CA GLN A 36 -7.87 -10.97 0.75
C GLN A 36 -6.52 -10.55 1.32
N HIS A 37 -6.15 -9.26 1.20
CA HIS A 37 -4.88 -8.77 1.71
C HIS A 37 -4.82 -8.77 3.24
N ALA A 38 -5.89 -8.31 3.91
CA ALA A 38 -5.95 -8.33 5.37
C ALA A 38 -5.79 -9.76 5.92
N ASP A 39 -6.56 -10.71 5.36
CA ASP A 39 -6.49 -12.13 5.71
C ASP A 39 -5.08 -12.69 5.47
N ALA A 40 -4.48 -12.40 4.31
CA ALA A 40 -3.12 -12.81 4.01
C ALA A 40 -2.16 -12.29 5.08
N THR A 41 -2.24 -11.02 5.47
CA THR A 41 -1.37 -10.42 6.49
C THR A 41 -1.74 -10.76 7.94
N GLY A 42 -2.80 -11.53 8.18
CA GLY A 42 -3.23 -11.95 9.52
C GLY A 42 -3.84 -10.83 10.37
N THR A 43 -4.52 -9.86 9.75
CA THR A 43 -5.16 -8.73 10.42
C THR A 43 -6.56 -8.46 9.84
N ASP A 44 -7.33 -7.54 10.43
CA ASP A 44 -8.61 -7.09 9.87
C ASP A 44 -8.42 -5.98 8.82
N VAL A 45 -9.47 -5.60 8.09
CA VAL A 45 -9.36 -4.57 7.03
C VAL A 45 -8.89 -3.22 7.59
N ALA A 46 -9.25 -2.87 8.83
CA ALA A 46 -8.80 -1.62 9.44
C ALA A 46 -7.30 -1.67 9.75
N GLY A 47 -6.82 -2.76 10.35
CA GLY A 47 -5.42 -3.00 10.63
C GLY A 47 -4.57 -3.21 9.39
N TYR A 48 -5.14 -3.68 8.28
CA TYR A 48 -4.44 -3.72 6.99
C TYR A 48 -4.27 -2.32 6.40
N LEU A 49 -5.30 -1.47 6.51
CA LEU A 49 -5.28 -0.10 6.00
C LEU A 49 -4.56 0.90 6.91
N SER A 50 -4.19 0.50 8.13
CA SER A 50 -3.42 1.33 9.07
C SER A 50 -1.94 1.38 8.74
N GLU A 51 -1.45 0.42 7.95
CA GLU A 51 -0.07 0.38 7.46
C GLU A 51 -0.08 0.30 5.92
N GLY A 52 0.20 1.43 5.28
CA GLY A 52 0.27 1.52 3.82
C GLY A 52 1.70 1.30 3.29
N PRO A 53 1.85 0.96 2.00
CA PRO A 53 3.16 1.03 1.35
C PRO A 53 3.47 2.48 0.97
N GLY A 54 4.72 2.90 1.15
CA GLY A 54 5.19 4.25 0.83
C GLY A 54 6.66 4.29 0.44
N PHE A 55 7.02 5.28 -0.38
CA PHE A 55 8.39 5.59 -0.74
C PHE A 55 8.62 7.09 -0.64
N SER A 56 9.64 7.46 0.13
CA SER A 56 10.03 8.84 0.35
C SER A 56 11.51 9.04 0.00
N ALA A 57 11.85 10.16 -0.62
CA ALA A 57 13.23 10.57 -0.84
C ALA A 57 13.53 11.87 -0.09
N PHE A 58 14.66 11.89 0.59
CA PHE A 58 15.12 13.01 1.39
C PHE A 58 16.46 13.51 0.89
N VAL A 59 16.67 14.82 0.96
CA VAL A 59 17.96 15.47 0.69
C VAL A 59 18.40 16.20 1.95
N LEU A 60 19.65 16.01 2.35
CA LEU A 60 20.29 16.80 3.39
C LEU A 60 21.13 17.89 2.70
N ASP A 61 20.78 19.15 2.90
CA ASP A 61 21.47 20.31 2.32
C ASP A 61 21.61 21.41 3.37
N ASP A 62 22.84 21.92 3.57
CA ASP A 62 23.20 22.90 4.60
C ASP A 62 22.63 22.61 6.01
N GLY A 63 22.60 21.33 6.39
CA GLY A 63 22.09 20.88 7.70
C GLY A 63 20.55 20.81 7.80
N VAL A 64 19.83 21.10 6.72
CA VAL A 64 18.37 21.00 6.62
C VAL A 64 18.00 19.74 5.83
N VAL A 65 17.03 18.98 6.35
CA VAL A 65 16.49 17.80 5.67
C VAL A 65 15.23 18.19 4.91
N TYR A 66 15.22 17.96 3.60
CA TYR A 66 14.09 18.23 2.71
C TYR A 66 13.43 16.92 2.30
N HIS A 67 12.09 16.85 2.40
CA HIS A 67 11.29 15.76 1.84
C HIS A 67 10.98 16.07 0.38
N THR A 68 11.83 15.58 -0.51
CA THR A 68 11.85 15.98 -1.93
C THR A 68 10.91 15.17 -2.81
N TYR A 69 10.53 13.97 -2.37
CA TYR A 69 9.62 13.10 -3.09
C TYR A 69 8.88 12.20 -2.11
N SER A 70 7.59 11.97 -2.37
CA SER A 70 6.76 11.00 -1.67
C SER A 70 5.81 10.36 -2.64
N THR A 71 5.61 9.05 -2.51
CA THR A 71 4.56 8.35 -3.22
C THR A 71 4.09 7.13 -2.45
N GLY A 72 2.88 6.67 -2.77
CA GLY A 72 2.25 5.49 -2.19
C GLY A 72 1.28 4.86 -3.17
N ALA A 73 0.63 3.78 -2.75
CA ALA A 73 -0.31 3.04 -3.57
C ALA A 73 0.24 2.75 -4.99
N ARG A 74 -0.51 3.08 -6.05
CA ARG A 74 -0.09 2.85 -7.45
C ARG A 74 1.12 3.67 -7.89
N GLY A 75 1.50 4.70 -7.13
CA GLY A 75 2.73 5.44 -7.40
C GLY A 75 4.00 4.62 -7.18
N LEU A 76 3.91 3.48 -6.50
CA LEU A 76 5.04 2.57 -6.24
C LEU A 76 5.31 1.56 -7.35
N GLU A 77 4.48 1.52 -8.39
CA GLU A 77 4.58 0.52 -9.45
C GLU A 77 5.94 0.53 -10.17
N PHE A 78 6.66 1.66 -10.19
CA PHE A 78 8.01 1.74 -10.77
C PHE A 78 9.07 0.94 -10.00
N LEU A 79 8.83 0.62 -8.73
CA LEU A 79 9.66 -0.26 -7.91
C LEU A 79 9.30 -1.74 -8.10
N MET A 80 8.16 -2.01 -8.74
CA MET A 80 7.61 -3.35 -8.94
C MET A 80 7.96 -3.83 -10.34
N ALA A 81 9.19 -4.33 -10.51
CA ALA A 81 9.78 -4.66 -11.82
C ALA A 81 8.93 -5.60 -12.71
N TYR A 82 8.02 -6.37 -12.12
CA TYR A 82 7.13 -7.25 -12.85
C TYR A 82 5.98 -6.53 -13.57
N TYR A 83 5.46 -5.40 -13.04
CA TYR A 83 4.37 -4.68 -13.70
C TYR A 83 4.73 -4.17 -15.10
N PRO A 84 5.90 -3.54 -15.32
CA PRO A 84 6.33 -3.17 -16.68
C PRO A 84 6.46 -4.36 -17.64
N ILE A 85 6.76 -5.56 -17.13
CA ILE A 85 6.83 -6.78 -17.94
C ILE A 85 5.41 -7.24 -18.29
N LEU A 86 4.51 -7.30 -17.31
CA LEU A 86 3.11 -7.70 -17.52
C LEU A 86 2.34 -6.72 -18.42
N ASP A 87 2.63 -5.42 -18.36
CA ASP A 87 2.05 -4.41 -19.24
C ASP A 87 2.30 -4.69 -20.74
N ARG A 88 3.28 -5.54 -21.07
CA ARG A 88 3.60 -5.97 -22.44
C ARG A 88 2.97 -7.31 -22.82
N ALA A 89 2.37 -8.02 -21.87
CA ALA A 89 1.65 -9.26 -22.14
C ALA A 89 0.32 -8.97 -22.85
N PRO A 90 -0.23 -9.89 -23.66
CA PRO A 90 -1.52 -9.67 -24.35
C PRO A 90 -2.70 -9.35 -23.42
N LYS A 91 -2.65 -9.79 -22.16
CA LYS A 91 -3.67 -9.51 -21.13
C LYS A 91 -3.29 -8.34 -20.21
N GLY A 92 -2.18 -7.65 -20.48
CA GLY A 92 -1.61 -6.70 -19.54
C GLY A 92 -1.39 -7.35 -18.16
N ARG A 93 -1.84 -6.67 -17.12
CA ARG A 93 -1.77 -7.13 -15.72
C ARG A 93 -2.92 -8.04 -15.30
N ASP A 94 -3.87 -8.37 -16.18
CA ASP A 94 -5.04 -9.21 -15.87
C ASP A 94 -5.85 -8.69 -14.65
N GLU A 95 -5.96 -7.36 -14.51
CA GLU A 95 -6.56 -6.67 -13.35
C GLU A 95 -8.06 -6.29 -13.51
N GLU A 96 -8.69 -6.57 -14.66
CA GLU A 96 -9.97 -5.97 -15.10
C GLU A 96 -11.09 -5.97 -14.03
N ASP A 97 -11.47 -7.14 -13.50
CA ASP A 97 -12.59 -7.26 -12.55
C ASP A 97 -12.15 -7.47 -11.10
N SER A 98 -10.85 -7.68 -10.88
CA SER A 98 -10.38 -8.28 -9.64
C SER A 98 -9.22 -7.53 -8.98
N SER A 99 -8.83 -6.34 -9.44
CA SER A 99 -7.91 -5.44 -8.72
C SER A 99 -6.74 -6.15 -8.01
N GLN A 100 -6.08 -7.09 -8.72
CA GLN A 100 -4.91 -7.88 -8.29
C GLN A 100 -5.19 -9.17 -7.48
N MET A 101 -6.42 -9.67 -7.43
CA MET A 101 -6.74 -10.92 -6.69
C MET A 101 -6.01 -12.17 -7.21
N TRP A 102 -5.42 -12.11 -8.41
CA TRP A 102 -4.60 -13.18 -8.97
C TRP A 102 -3.21 -13.30 -8.33
N ILE A 103 -2.74 -12.26 -7.64
CA ILE A 103 -1.45 -12.28 -6.95
C ILE A 103 -1.55 -13.16 -5.71
N ARG A 104 -0.71 -14.20 -5.65
CA ARG A 104 -0.53 -15.11 -4.52
C ARG A 104 0.85 -14.96 -3.90
N ARG A 105 1.00 -15.49 -2.68
CA ARG A 105 2.33 -15.69 -2.09
C ARG A 105 3.09 -16.73 -2.89
N HIS A 106 4.41 -16.65 -2.87
CA HIS A 106 5.27 -17.55 -3.65
C HIS A 106 4.98 -19.04 -3.40
N ASP A 107 4.57 -19.40 -2.18
CA ASP A 107 4.23 -20.76 -1.74
C ASP A 107 2.77 -21.18 -2.00
N GLU A 108 1.96 -20.30 -2.59
CA GLU A 108 0.55 -20.52 -2.89
C GLU A 108 0.26 -20.64 -4.41
N TYR A 109 1.31 -20.65 -5.25
CA TYR A 109 1.22 -20.88 -6.70
C TYR A 109 1.38 -22.36 -7.08
#